data_AF-A0A0V0Y4A2-F1
#
_entry.id   AF-A0A0V0Y4A2-F1
#
_cell.length_a   1.000
_cell.length_b   1.000
_cell.length_c   1.000
_cell.angle_alpha   90.00
_cell.angle_beta   90.00
_cell.angle_gamma   90.00
#
_symmetry.space_group_name_H-M   'P 1'
#
loop_
_entity.id
_entity.type
_entity.pdbx_description
1 polymer ?
#
loop_
_entity_poly.entity_id
_entity_poly.type
_entity_poly.pdbx_seq_one_letter_code
_entity_poly.pdbx_strand_id
1 'polypeptide(L)'
;MLNGFAYVGYLGRRFAVGRGVFFIRSIFCIILPPYSILFSISDIHMSVNIFFIALDCFIAVIKRKRMFFIVQLVIRHSWKICIFADICHAFLLIIQCLTKKDLVLSYCWYYEIVCAIYFKIHLAFIALCDIFAIALYVASSIAILLSRSTYSCVRKIQIKRQIVVMKQIVLMVLFAVFCQLIPYTFVLITQFFDLNKKNQLQIYMWTIQPIGLSIAPLCRLFSDSKLLSAMKIDNPSPSSVLKSKMKSSSSNHVVLLNLKCKITPK
;
A
#
# COMPACT_ATOMS: atom_id res chain seq x y z
N MET A 1 5.80 4.43 3.78
CA MET A 1 6.70 5.40 4.45
C MET A 1 5.94 6.54 5.10
N LEU A 2 4.99 7.21 4.42
CA LEU A 2 4.20 8.31 4.99
C LEU A 2 3.46 7.95 6.29
N ASN A 3 2.79 6.79 6.34
CA ASN A 3 2.13 6.28 7.56
C ASN A 3 3.09 6.14 8.75
N GLY A 4 4.33 5.68 8.49
CA GLY A 4 5.36 5.54 9.52
C GLY A 4 5.79 6.89 10.11
N PHE A 5 5.99 7.91 9.25
CA PHE A 5 6.29 9.27 9.72
C PHE A 5 5.13 9.88 10.52
N ALA A 6 3.90 9.68 10.07
CA ALA A 6 2.72 10.12 10.80
C ALA A 6 2.63 9.45 12.19
N TYR A 7 2.91 8.15 12.27
CA TYR A 7 2.91 7.40 13.52
C TYR A 7 4.00 7.86 14.49
N VAL A 8 5.22 8.13 13.99
CA VAL A 8 6.31 8.71 14.81
C VAL A 8 5.91 10.09 15.34
N GLY A 9 5.28 10.92 14.50
CA GLY A 9 4.74 12.22 14.93
C GLY A 9 3.68 12.10 16.03
N TYR A 10 2.77 11.13 15.91
CA TYR A 10 1.77 10.82 16.93
C TYR A 10 2.41 10.40 18.26
N LEU A 11 3.38 9.48 18.23
CA LEU A 11 4.10 9.06 19.44
C LEU A 11 4.86 10.23 20.07
N GLY A 12 5.57 11.03 19.27
CA GLY A 12 6.29 12.22 19.74
C GLY A 12 5.37 13.22 20.45
N ARG A 13 4.19 13.49 19.88
CA ARG A 13 3.15 14.33 20.50
C ARG A 13 2.66 13.73 21.82
N ARG A 14 2.42 12.42 21.86
CA ARG A 14 1.94 11.73 23.07
C ARG A 14 2.97 11.80 24.21
N PHE A 15 4.26 11.66 23.90
CA PHE A 15 5.33 11.84 24.88
C PHE A 15 5.47 13.30 25.32
N ALA A 16 5.38 14.26 24.41
CA ALA A 16 5.49 15.69 24.72
C ALA A 16 4.33 16.21 25.60
N VAL A 17 3.11 15.73 25.38
CA VAL A 17 1.94 16.06 26.21
C VAL A 17 1.99 15.33 27.57
N GLY A 18 2.61 14.14 27.62
CA GLY A 18 2.76 13.37 28.85
C GLY A 18 1.42 13.07 29.53
N ARG A 19 1.35 13.29 30.85
CA ARG A 19 0.11 13.18 31.66
C ARG A 19 -0.72 14.47 31.69
N GLY A 20 -0.21 15.59 31.16
CA GLY A 20 -0.90 16.88 31.13
C GLY A 20 -1.89 16.93 29.98
N VAL A 21 -3.06 16.30 30.14
CA VAL A 21 -4.12 16.37 29.13
C VAL A 21 -4.86 17.69 29.29
N PHE A 22 -4.90 18.49 28.22
CA PHE A 22 -5.64 19.76 28.19
C PHE A 22 -6.40 19.90 26.88
N PHE A 23 -7.39 20.78 26.88
CA PHE A 23 -8.29 21.02 25.76
C PHE A 23 -7.77 22.17 24.90
N ILE A 24 -7.67 21.95 23.59
CA ILE A 24 -7.21 22.94 22.61
C ILE A 24 -8.19 23.06 21.44
N ARG A 25 -8.13 24.15 20.67
CA ARG A 25 -8.90 24.24 19.42
C ARG A 25 -8.35 23.30 18.37
N SER A 26 -9.24 22.71 17.56
CA SER A 26 -8.92 21.77 16.47
C SER A 26 -7.86 22.29 15.49
N ILE A 27 -7.83 23.61 15.21
CA ILE A 27 -6.83 24.20 14.30
C ILE A 27 -5.38 24.02 14.79
N PHE A 28 -5.14 24.03 16.11
CA PHE A 28 -3.81 23.82 16.67
C PHE A 28 -3.33 22.37 16.50
N CYS A 29 -4.26 21.43 16.30
CA CYS A 29 -3.94 20.06 15.95
C CYS A 29 -3.49 19.86 14.49
N ILE A 30 -3.71 20.85 13.63
CA ILE A 30 -3.16 20.89 12.27
C ILE A 30 -1.82 21.65 12.27
N ILE A 31 -1.76 22.79 12.96
CA ILE A 31 -0.60 23.70 12.92
C ILE A 31 0.61 23.14 13.68
N LEU A 32 0.42 22.65 14.92
CA LEU A 32 1.57 22.21 15.73
C LEU A 32 2.11 20.85 15.27
N PRO A 33 1.26 19.85 14.97
CA PRO A 33 1.74 18.61 14.38
C PRO A 33 0.90 18.19 13.13
N PRO A 34 1.49 18.12 11.93
CA PRO A 34 0.75 17.75 10.72
C PRO A 34 0.46 16.24 10.61
N TYR A 35 0.73 15.42 11.64
CA TYR A 35 0.57 13.97 11.53
C TYR A 35 -0.87 13.56 11.22
N SER A 36 -1.88 14.29 11.71
CA SER A 36 -3.29 13.97 11.44
C SER A 36 -3.64 14.06 9.95
N ILE A 37 -3.06 15.04 9.24
CA ILE A 37 -3.18 15.18 7.79
C ILE A 37 -2.41 14.06 7.09
N LEU A 38 -1.16 13.84 7.50
CA LEU A 38 -0.29 12.82 6.89
C LEU A 38 -0.85 11.41 7.03
N PHE A 39 -1.48 11.11 8.17
CA PHE A 39 -2.11 9.83 8.44
C PHE A 39 -3.29 9.59 7.50
N SER A 40 -4.21 10.57 7.43
CA SER A 40 -5.39 10.48 6.56
C SER A 40 -5.05 10.41 5.07
N ILE A 41 -4.04 11.18 4.61
CA ILE A 41 -3.51 11.07 3.24
C ILE A 41 -2.93 9.68 3.02
N SER A 42 -2.12 9.20 3.95
CA SER A 42 -1.49 7.88 3.82
C SER A 42 -2.53 6.76 3.73
N ASP A 43 -3.63 6.86 4.44
CA ASP A 43 -4.70 5.87 4.48
C ASP A 43 -5.41 5.75 3.13
N ILE A 44 -5.75 6.89 2.52
CA ILE A 44 -6.33 6.96 1.17
C ILE A 44 -5.36 6.36 0.14
N HIS A 45 -4.09 6.78 0.18
CA HIS A 45 -3.08 6.30 -0.77
C HIS A 45 -2.86 4.80 -0.66
N MET A 46 -2.81 4.25 0.56
CA MET A 46 -2.62 2.82 0.76
C MET A 46 -3.75 2.03 0.10
N SER A 47 -5.00 2.36 0.40
CA SER A 47 -6.16 1.66 -0.12
C SER A 47 -6.28 1.78 -1.65
N VAL A 48 -6.12 2.99 -2.19
CA VAL A 48 -6.16 3.23 -3.64
C VAL A 48 -5.04 2.49 -4.38
N ASN A 49 -3.83 2.45 -3.83
CA ASN A 49 -2.72 1.70 -4.43
C ASN A 49 -2.99 0.19 -4.43
N ILE A 50 -3.51 -0.35 -3.31
CA ILE A 50 -3.88 -1.77 -3.23
C ILE A 50 -4.94 -2.11 -4.29
N PHE A 51 -5.93 -1.24 -4.46
CA PHE A 51 -6.95 -1.37 -5.50
C PHE A 51 -6.36 -1.34 -6.91
N PHE A 52 -5.49 -0.39 -7.24
CA PHE A 52 -4.87 -0.33 -8.57
C PHE A 52 -3.97 -1.53 -8.86
N ILE A 53 -3.25 -2.04 -7.87
CA ILE A 53 -2.45 -3.27 -8.01
C ILE A 53 -3.36 -4.47 -8.29
N ALA A 54 -4.51 -4.57 -7.59
CA ALA A 54 -5.49 -5.63 -7.82
C ALA A 54 -6.09 -5.54 -9.22
N LEU A 55 -6.40 -4.32 -9.68
CA LEU A 55 -6.93 -4.06 -11.01
C LEU A 55 -5.92 -4.41 -12.11
N ASP A 56 -4.65 -4.03 -11.95
CA ASP A 56 -3.59 -4.38 -12.89
C ASP A 56 -3.43 -5.89 -13.02
N CYS A 57 -3.40 -6.59 -11.87
CA CYS A 57 -3.35 -8.04 -11.82
C CYS A 57 -4.53 -8.68 -12.59
N PHE A 58 -5.75 -8.23 -12.32
CA PHE A 58 -6.95 -8.76 -12.96
C PHE A 58 -6.94 -8.58 -14.47
N ILE A 59 -6.55 -7.39 -14.93
CA ILE A 59 -6.53 -7.06 -16.36
C ILE A 59 -5.43 -7.83 -17.09
N ALA A 60 -4.27 -8.00 -16.45
CA ALA A 60 -3.18 -8.83 -16.98
C ALA A 60 -3.60 -10.29 -17.17
N VAL A 61 -4.47 -10.82 -16.30
CA VAL A 61 -5.00 -12.19 -16.40
C VAL A 61 -6.02 -12.32 -17.53
N ILE A 62 -6.93 -11.35 -17.70
CA ILE A 62 -7.99 -11.41 -18.73
C ILE A 62 -7.44 -11.25 -20.16
N LYS A 63 -6.23 -10.70 -20.33
CA LYS A 63 -5.55 -10.53 -21.63
C LYS A 63 -6.35 -9.70 -22.66
N ARG A 64 -7.24 -8.81 -22.20
CA ARG A 64 -8.01 -7.92 -23.09
C ARG A 64 -7.19 -6.67 -23.43
N LYS A 65 -6.57 -6.66 -24.63
CA LYS A 65 -5.62 -5.62 -25.08
C LYS A 65 -6.10 -4.18 -24.87
N ARG A 66 -7.36 -3.86 -25.23
CA ARG A 66 -7.92 -2.50 -25.08
C ARG A 66 -8.04 -2.07 -23.62
N MET A 67 -8.52 -2.96 -22.75
CA MET A 67 -8.65 -2.69 -21.30
C MET A 67 -7.27 -2.54 -20.65
N PHE A 68 -6.29 -3.36 -21.04
CA PHE A 68 -4.92 -3.27 -20.56
C PHE A 68 -4.32 -1.88 -20.83
N PHE A 69 -4.47 -1.37 -22.06
CA PHE A 69 -3.95 -0.03 -22.39
C PHE A 69 -4.62 1.08 -21.58
N ILE A 70 -5.95 1.03 -21.42
CA ILE A 70 -6.70 2.03 -20.64
C ILE A 70 -6.27 2.00 -19.17
N VAL A 71 -6.18 0.82 -18.57
CA VAL A 71 -5.81 0.69 -17.15
C VAL A 71 -4.37 1.12 -16.92
N GLN A 72 -3.43 0.77 -17.80
CA GLN A 72 -2.05 1.24 -17.72
C GLN A 72 -1.94 2.76 -17.86
N LEU A 73 -2.76 3.38 -18.72
CA LEU A 73 -2.85 4.85 -18.82
C LEU A 73 -3.35 5.47 -17.51
N VAL A 74 -4.40 4.90 -16.90
CA VAL A 74 -4.95 5.36 -15.62
C VAL A 74 -3.93 5.20 -14.51
N ILE A 75 -3.28 4.03 -14.38
CA ILE A 75 -2.24 3.78 -13.36
C ILE A 75 -1.08 4.76 -13.53
N ARG A 76 -0.63 5.02 -14.77
CA ARG A 76 0.45 5.99 -15.04
C ARG A 76 0.10 7.42 -14.60
N HIS A 77 -1.17 7.80 -14.65
CA HIS A 77 -1.63 9.13 -14.24
C HIS A 77 -2.27 9.15 -12.84
N SER A 78 -2.35 8.00 -12.17
CA SER A 78 -2.99 7.86 -10.85
C SER A 78 -2.36 8.76 -9.81
N TRP A 79 -1.04 8.97 -9.84
CA TRP A 79 -0.34 9.86 -8.92
C TRP A 79 -0.83 11.32 -9.00
N LYS A 80 -1.18 11.81 -10.20
CA LYS A 80 -1.73 13.17 -10.38
C LYS A 80 -3.11 13.29 -9.75
N ILE A 81 -3.94 12.25 -9.94
CA ILE A 81 -5.29 12.18 -9.37
C ILE A 81 -5.20 12.12 -7.84
N CYS A 82 -4.24 11.35 -7.30
CA CYS A 82 -4.01 11.25 -5.86
C CYS A 82 -3.55 12.60 -5.27
N ILE A 83 -2.59 13.29 -5.90
CA ILE A 83 -2.15 14.62 -5.43
C ILE A 83 -3.31 15.62 -5.43
N PHE A 84 -4.12 15.63 -6.49
CA PHE A 84 -5.29 16.51 -6.54
C PHE A 84 -6.29 16.19 -5.42
N ALA A 85 -6.58 14.91 -5.21
CA ALA A 85 -7.46 14.45 -4.13
C ALA A 85 -6.91 14.85 -2.74
N ASP A 86 -5.59 14.74 -2.52
CA ASP A 86 -4.94 15.13 -1.27
C ASP A 86 -5.07 16.63 -0.99
N ILE A 87 -4.88 17.47 -2.03
CA ILE A 87 -5.03 18.92 -1.91
C ILE A 87 -6.48 19.26 -1.54
N CYS A 88 -7.45 18.68 -2.23
CA CYS A 88 -8.87 18.85 -1.89
C CYS A 88 -9.18 18.38 -0.47
N HIS A 89 -8.65 17.23 -0.07
CA HIS A 89 -8.84 16.66 1.26
C HIS A 89 -8.25 17.55 2.35
N ALA A 90 -7.01 18.01 2.18
CA ALA A 90 -6.36 18.94 3.11
C ALA A 90 -7.12 20.26 3.22
N PHE A 91 -7.59 20.81 2.11
CA PHE A 91 -8.40 22.03 2.10
C PHE A 91 -9.71 21.87 2.87
N LEU A 92 -10.45 20.78 2.63
CA LEU A 92 -11.68 20.46 3.36
C LEU A 92 -11.42 20.28 4.86
N LEU A 93 -10.33 19.63 5.24
CA LEU A 93 -9.94 19.44 6.63
C LEU A 93 -9.67 20.78 7.33
N ILE A 94 -8.94 21.69 6.68
CA ILE A 94 -8.67 23.03 7.20
C ILE A 94 -9.97 23.79 7.43
N ILE A 95 -10.88 23.77 6.46
CA ILE A 95 -12.21 24.42 6.58
C ILE A 95 -12.98 23.85 7.78
N GLN A 96 -13.01 22.52 7.93
CA GLN A 96 -13.71 21.90 9.07
C GLN A 96 -13.08 22.31 10.40
N CYS A 97 -11.76 22.38 10.49
CA CYS A 97 -11.07 22.78 11.72
C CYS A 97 -11.26 24.24 12.08
N LEU A 98 -11.44 25.12 11.09
CA LEU A 98 -11.77 26.53 11.31
C LEU A 98 -13.22 26.72 11.73
N THR A 99 -14.13 25.93 11.16
CA THR A 99 -15.58 26.02 11.43
C THR A 99 -15.96 25.38 12.77
N LYS A 100 -15.25 24.32 13.18
CA LYS A 100 -15.51 23.61 14.44
C LYS A 100 -15.03 24.42 15.65
N LYS A 101 -15.97 24.85 16.49
CA LYS A 101 -15.69 25.64 17.71
C LYS A 101 -15.37 24.79 18.94
N ASP A 102 -15.62 23.49 18.87
CA ASP A 102 -15.41 22.57 19.99
C ASP A 102 -13.94 22.44 20.34
N LEU A 103 -13.68 22.26 21.64
CA LEU A 103 -12.34 21.95 22.12
C LEU A 103 -12.10 20.44 22.02
N VAL A 104 -10.89 20.08 21.57
CA VAL A 104 -10.43 18.70 21.40
C VAL A 104 -9.29 18.41 22.37
N LEU A 105 -9.02 17.14 22.67
CA LEU A 105 -7.88 16.80 23.52
C LEU A 105 -6.57 17.20 22.84
N SER A 106 -5.56 17.60 23.63
CA SER A 106 -4.21 17.95 23.16
C SER A 106 -3.48 16.80 22.44
N TYR A 107 -3.97 15.56 22.59
CA TYR A 107 -3.59 14.39 21.81
C TYR A 107 -4.03 14.43 20.34
N CYS A 108 -4.94 15.32 19.96
CA CYS A 108 -5.33 15.57 18.58
C CYS A 108 -5.78 14.32 17.81
N TRP A 109 -6.70 13.56 18.41
CA TRP A 109 -7.30 12.41 17.76
C TRP A 109 -8.03 12.84 16.48
N TYR A 110 -7.75 12.16 15.37
CA TYR A 110 -8.33 12.52 14.08
C TYR A 110 -9.87 12.58 14.12
N TYR A 111 -10.52 11.62 14.78
CA TYR A 111 -11.99 11.58 14.92
C TYR A 111 -12.57 12.76 15.75
N GLU A 112 -11.77 13.38 16.63
CA GLU A 112 -12.18 14.56 17.40
C GLU A 112 -11.99 15.86 16.61
N ILE A 113 -11.02 15.89 15.69
CA ILE A 113 -10.71 17.07 14.88
C ILE A 113 -11.78 17.29 13.80
N VAL A 114 -12.22 16.23 13.14
CA VAL A 114 -13.21 16.30 12.04
C VAL A 114 -14.65 16.13 12.53
N CYS A 115 -15.62 16.40 11.65
CA CYS A 115 -17.01 16.05 11.92
C CYS A 115 -17.22 14.53 11.85
N ALA A 116 -18.09 13.99 12.71
CA ALA A 116 -18.34 12.54 12.79
C ALA A 116 -18.83 11.94 11.45
N ILE A 117 -19.65 12.68 10.70
CA ILE A 117 -20.12 12.26 9.36
C ILE A 117 -18.94 12.12 8.39
N TYR A 118 -18.03 13.09 8.39
CA TYR A 118 -16.86 13.08 7.52
C TYR A 118 -15.95 11.89 7.84
N PHE A 119 -15.70 11.64 9.13
CA PHE A 119 -14.92 10.50 9.58
C PHE A 119 -15.52 9.16 9.16
N LYS A 120 -16.85 9.00 9.30
CA LYS A 120 -17.55 7.79 8.86
C LYS A 120 -17.48 7.58 7.35
N ILE A 121 -17.64 8.63 6.56
CA ILE A 121 -17.52 8.57 5.08
C ILE A 121 -16.10 8.17 4.68
N HIS A 122 -15.08 8.77 5.31
CA HIS A 122 -13.67 8.45 5.05
C HIS A 122 -13.36 6.96 5.31
N LEU A 123 -13.77 6.44 6.48
CA LEU A 123 -13.59 5.02 6.80
C LEU A 123 -14.38 4.10 5.86
N ALA A 124 -15.61 4.45 5.51
CA ALA A 124 -16.43 3.66 4.59
C ALA A 124 -15.82 3.60 3.19
N PHE A 125 -15.28 4.72 2.69
CA PHE A 125 -14.58 4.77 1.41
C PHE A 125 -13.38 3.82 1.39
N ILE A 126 -12.53 3.86 2.42
CA ILE A 126 -11.36 2.98 2.53
C ILE A 126 -11.79 1.51 2.59
N ALA A 127 -12.77 1.17 3.43
CA ALA A 127 -13.26 -0.20 3.54
C ALA A 127 -13.82 -0.72 2.20
N LEU A 128 -14.56 0.10 1.46
CA LEU A 128 -15.09 -0.27 0.14
C LEU A 128 -13.95 -0.50 -0.87
N CYS A 129 -12.96 0.38 -0.94
CA CYS A 129 -11.80 0.20 -1.81
C CYS A 129 -11.05 -1.11 -1.53
N ASP A 130 -10.84 -1.42 -0.25
CA ASP A 130 -10.18 -2.67 0.17
C ASP A 130 -11.02 -3.91 -0.18
N ILE A 131 -12.34 -3.87 0.02
CA ILE A 131 -13.26 -4.95 -0.37
C ILE A 131 -13.21 -5.19 -1.88
N PHE A 132 -13.29 -4.13 -2.70
CA PHE A 132 -13.20 -4.26 -4.15
C PHE A 132 -11.85 -4.82 -4.60
N ALA A 133 -10.75 -4.41 -3.96
CA ALA A 133 -9.44 -4.94 -4.25
C ALA A 133 -9.36 -6.46 -3.97
N ILE A 134 -9.87 -6.91 -2.83
CA ILE A 134 -9.93 -8.33 -2.48
C ILE A 134 -10.78 -9.10 -3.49
N ALA A 135 -11.95 -8.58 -3.87
CA ALA A 135 -12.80 -9.20 -4.87
C ALA A 135 -12.08 -9.36 -6.22
N LEU A 136 -11.33 -8.35 -6.67
CA LEU A 136 -10.51 -8.42 -7.88
C LEU A 136 -9.39 -9.46 -7.77
N TYR A 137 -8.72 -9.58 -6.63
CA TYR A 137 -7.71 -10.61 -6.42
C TYR A 137 -8.28 -12.03 -6.44
N VAL A 138 -9.45 -12.23 -5.82
CA VAL A 138 -10.17 -13.51 -5.88
C VAL A 138 -10.58 -13.83 -7.32
N ALA A 139 -11.16 -12.86 -8.05
CA ALA A 139 -11.53 -13.02 -9.45
C ALA A 139 -10.32 -13.35 -10.34
N SER A 140 -9.18 -12.68 -10.11
CA SER A 140 -7.91 -12.95 -10.80
C SER A 140 -7.43 -14.38 -10.55
N SER A 141 -7.56 -14.86 -9.31
CA SER A 141 -7.19 -16.23 -8.92
C SER A 141 -8.05 -17.27 -9.60
N ILE A 142 -9.36 -17.07 -9.62
CA ILE A 142 -10.31 -17.94 -10.34
C ILE A 142 -10.00 -17.93 -11.83
N ALA A 143 -9.80 -16.76 -12.44
CA ALA A 143 -9.49 -16.64 -13.85
C ALA A 143 -8.18 -17.36 -14.23
N ILE A 144 -7.13 -17.29 -13.40
CA ILE A 144 -5.89 -18.06 -13.60
C ILE A 144 -6.14 -19.57 -13.55
N LEU A 145 -6.96 -20.03 -12.60
CA LEU A 145 -7.31 -21.46 -12.48
C LEU A 145 -8.07 -21.97 -13.72
N LEU A 146 -8.92 -21.13 -14.30
CA LEU A 146 -9.69 -21.44 -15.51
C LEU A 146 -8.85 -21.34 -16.79
N SER A 147 -7.82 -20.49 -16.83
CA SER A 147 -6.99 -20.19 -18.02
C SER A 147 -5.95 -21.27 -18.39
N ARG A 148 -6.12 -22.52 -17.97
CA ARG A 148 -5.09 -23.57 -18.13
C ARG A 148 -4.88 -23.93 -19.60
N SER A 149 -3.64 -23.84 -20.06
CA SER A 149 -3.24 -24.24 -21.42
C SER A 149 -3.39 -25.75 -21.62
N THR A 150 -3.83 -26.13 -22.82
CA THR A 150 -3.91 -27.52 -23.30
C THR A 150 -2.54 -28.19 -23.44
N TYR A 151 -1.48 -27.43 -23.74
CA TYR A 151 -0.13 -27.96 -23.92
C TYR A 151 0.62 -28.07 -22.59
N SER A 152 0.99 -29.31 -22.22
CA SER A 152 1.58 -29.64 -20.91
C SER A 152 2.92 -28.94 -20.60
N CYS A 153 3.80 -28.78 -21.59
CA CYS A 153 5.11 -28.12 -21.42
C CYS A 153 4.97 -26.60 -21.18
N VAL A 154 4.17 -25.93 -22.01
CA VAL A 154 3.87 -24.50 -21.88
C VAL A 154 3.09 -24.22 -20.60
N ARG A 155 2.15 -25.09 -20.24
CA ARG A 155 1.40 -25.04 -18.98
C ARG A 155 2.31 -25.09 -17.75
N LYS A 156 3.29 -25.99 -17.71
CA LYS A 156 4.24 -26.07 -16.57
C LYS A 156 5.05 -24.79 -16.39
N ILE A 157 5.53 -24.20 -17.48
CA ILE A 157 6.32 -22.95 -17.44
C ILE A 157 5.44 -21.75 -17.06
N GLN A 158 4.24 -21.64 -17.62
CA GLN A 158 3.28 -20.58 -17.28
C GLN A 158 2.84 -20.67 -15.82
N ILE A 159 2.51 -21.87 -15.33
CA ILE A 159 2.13 -22.11 -13.93
C ILE A 159 3.27 -21.72 -12.98
N LYS A 160 4.52 -22.09 -13.27
CA LYS A 160 5.66 -21.75 -12.40
C LYS A 160 5.85 -20.24 -12.26
N ARG A 161 5.68 -19.47 -13.36
CA ARG A 161 5.76 -17.99 -13.33
C ARG A 161 4.56 -17.37 -12.62
N GLN A 162 3.35 -17.89 -12.88
CA GLN A 162 2.13 -17.41 -12.25
C GLN A 162 2.12 -17.69 -10.75
N ILE A 163 2.62 -18.84 -10.27
CA ILE A 163 2.69 -19.17 -8.84
C ILE A 163 3.54 -18.17 -8.06
N VAL A 164 4.69 -17.74 -8.61
CA VAL A 164 5.55 -16.76 -7.95
C VAL A 164 4.84 -15.42 -7.79
N VAL A 165 4.18 -14.96 -8.86
CA VAL A 165 3.40 -13.71 -8.85
C VAL A 165 2.18 -13.84 -7.92
N MET A 166 1.49 -14.97 -7.94
CA MET A 166 0.34 -15.25 -7.07
C MET A 166 0.73 -15.33 -5.60
N LYS A 167 1.90 -15.88 -5.27
CA LYS A 167 2.39 -15.90 -3.88
C LYS A 167 2.63 -14.49 -3.36
N GLN A 168 3.16 -13.59 -4.18
CA GLN A 168 3.32 -12.18 -3.82
C GLN A 168 1.96 -11.48 -3.67
N ILE A 169 1.01 -11.76 -4.57
CA ILE A 169 -0.35 -11.22 -4.49
C ILE A 169 -1.05 -11.70 -3.21
N VAL A 170 -1.03 -12.99 -2.92
CA VAL A 170 -1.63 -13.57 -1.72
C VAL A 170 -1.02 -12.94 -0.47
N LEU A 171 0.29 -12.75 -0.43
CA LEU A 171 0.95 -12.04 0.66
C LEU A 171 0.42 -10.61 0.81
N MET A 172 0.30 -9.85 -0.29
CA MET A 172 -0.27 -8.49 -0.26
C MET A 172 -1.74 -8.47 0.17
N VAL A 173 -2.55 -9.45 -0.25
CA VAL A 173 -3.95 -9.60 0.17
C VAL A 173 -4.04 -9.88 1.66
N LEU A 174 -3.19 -10.78 2.19
CA LEU A 174 -3.15 -11.07 3.62
C LEU A 174 -2.83 -9.79 4.42
N PHE A 175 -1.84 -9.00 3.99
CA PHE A 175 -1.54 -7.73 4.62
C PHE A 175 -2.70 -6.73 4.51
N ALA A 176 -3.34 -6.61 3.34
CA ALA A 176 -4.49 -5.72 3.17
C ALA A 176 -5.67 -6.14 4.05
N VAL A 177 -5.93 -7.45 4.23
CA VAL A 177 -7.02 -7.93 5.09
C VAL A 177 -6.69 -7.72 6.56
N PHE A 178 -5.57 -8.26 7.03
CA PHE A 178 -5.24 -8.32 8.45
C PHE A 178 -4.74 -7.00 9.02
N CYS A 179 -3.95 -6.25 8.25
CA CYS A 179 -3.35 -5.02 8.73
C CYS A 179 -4.15 -3.77 8.36
N GLN A 180 -5.15 -3.87 7.47
CA GLN A 180 -5.89 -2.71 6.99
C GLN A 180 -7.41 -2.89 7.14
N LEU A 181 -8.03 -3.81 6.39
CA LEU A 181 -9.48 -3.98 6.37
C LEU A 181 -10.07 -4.32 7.76
N ILE A 182 -9.46 -5.27 8.48
CA ILE A 182 -9.93 -5.67 9.82
C ILE A 182 -9.85 -4.49 10.81
N PRO A 183 -8.70 -3.82 10.98
CA PRO A 183 -8.61 -2.63 11.83
C PRO A 183 -9.62 -1.55 11.48
N TYR A 184 -9.80 -1.22 10.19
CA TYR A 184 -10.74 -0.20 9.77
C TYR A 184 -12.20 -0.57 10.02
N THR A 185 -12.58 -1.79 9.69
CA THR A 185 -13.94 -2.27 9.89
C THR A 185 -14.25 -2.32 11.39
N PHE A 186 -13.28 -2.72 12.21
CA PHE A 186 -13.40 -2.68 13.66
C PHE A 186 -13.60 -1.24 14.19
N VAL A 187 -12.77 -0.29 13.76
CA VAL A 187 -12.90 1.13 14.14
C VAL A 187 -14.25 1.68 13.67
N LEU A 188 -14.68 1.35 12.46
CA LEU A 188 -15.96 1.77 11.90
C LEU A 188 -17.14 1.24 12.74
N ILE A 189 -17.17 -0.06 13.03
CA ILE A 189 -18.23 -0.69 13.84
C ILE A 189 -18.26 -0.07 15.24
N THR A 190 -17.11 0.07 15.90
CA THR A 190 -17.07 0.65 17.25
C THR A 190 -17.56 2.10 17.30
N GLN A 191 -17.35 2.87 16.24
CA GLN A 191 -17.81 4.26 16.10
C GLN A 191 -19.28 4.36 15.68
N PHE A 192 -19.80 3.39 14.94
CA PHE A 192 -21.22 3.34 14.56
C PHE A 192 -22.12 2.93 15.71
N PHE A 193 -21.68 1.96 16.52
CA PHE A 193 -22.46 1.40 17.62
C PHE A 193 -22.07 1.97 19.00
N ASP A 194 -21.17 2.95 19.05
CA ASP A 194 -20.67 3.59 20.28
C ASP A 194 -20.19 2.57 21.35
N LEU A 195 -19.59 1.48 20.88
CA LEU A 195 -19.25 0.31 21.69
C LEU A 195 -18.00 0.51 22.54
N ASN A 196 -17.27 1.60 22.36
CA ASN A 196 -15.92 1.74 22.89
C ASN A 196 -15.82 2.87 23.92
N LYS A 197 -16.47 2.68 25.08
CA LYS A 197 -16.38 3.61 26.23
C LYS A 197 -14.96 3.79 26.79
N LYS A 198 -14.00 2.95 26.40
CA LYS A 198 -12.57 3.04 26.75
C LYS A 198 -11.74 2.95 25.47
N ASN A 199 -11.43 4.08 24.85
CA ASN A 199 -10.71 4.26 23.58
C ASN A 199 -9.39 3.45 23.40
N GLN A 200 -8.93 2.72 24.41
CA GLN A 200 -7.71 1.91 24.43
C GLN A 200 -7.63 0.88 23.30
N LEU A 201 -8.70 0.13 23.02
CA LEU A 201 -8.65 -0.93 21.98
C LEU A 201 -8.49 -0.36 20.57
N GLN A 202 -9.08 0.81 20.30
CA GLN A 202 -8.91 1.52 19.03
C GLN A 202 -7.45 1.90 18.81
N ILE A 203 -6.73 2.33 19.85
CA ILE A 203 -5.30 2.68 19.75
C ILE A 203 -4.50 1.49 19.23
N TYR A 204 -4.67 0.31 19.83
CA TYR A 204 -3.95 -0.89 19.41
C TYR A 204 -4.27 -1.28 17.97
N MET A 205 -5.55 -1.24 17.58
CA MET A 205 -5.96 -1.53 16.20
C MET A 205 -5.34 -0.56 15.19
N TRP A 206 -5.29 0.73 15.52
CA TRP A 206 -4.60 1.74 14.71
C TRP A 206 -3.09 1.53 14.61
N THR A 207 -2.45 0.90 15.61
CA THR A 207 -0.99 0.62 15.58
C THR A 207 -0.60 -0.58 14.71
N ILE A 208 -1.49 -1.55 14.54
CA ILE A 208 -1.23 -2.75 13.71
C ILE A 208 -0.94 -2.35 12.25
N GLN A 209 -1.60 -1.30 11.80
CA GLN A 209 -1.60 -0.85 10.43
C GLN A 209 -0.25 -0.29 9.95
N PRO A 210 0.37 0.73 10.60
CA PRO A 210 1.70 1.21 10.21
C PRO A 210 2.78 0.13 10.36
N ILE A 211 2.66 -0.78 11.32
CA ILE A 211 3.59 -1.91 11.51
C ILE A 211 3.48 -2.88 10.33
N GLY A 212 2.28 -3.39 10.08
CA GLY A 212 2.03 -4.36 9.00
C GLY A 212 2.42 -3.82 7.62
N LEU A 213 2.06 -2.56 7.35
CA LEU A 213 2.34 -1.92 6.07
C LEU A 213 3.82 -1.52 5.89
N SER A 214 4.59 -1.44 6.97
CA SER A 214 6.05 -1.28 6.90
C SER A 214 6.76 -2.61 6.66
N ILE A 215 6.21 -3.71 7.17
CA ILE A 215 6.76 -5.06 6.99
C ILE A 215 6.48 -5.59 5.57
N ALA A 216 5.29 -5.33 5.02
CA ALA A 216 4.88 -5.80 3.69
C ALA A 216 5.91 -5.52 2.55
N PRO A 217 6.40 -4.28 2.35
CA PRO A 217 7.40 -4.00 1.33
C PRO A 217 8.74 -4.67 1.61
N LEU A 218 9.15 -4.82 2.89
CA LEU A 218 10.36 -5.54 3.26
C LEU A 218 10.23 -7.03 2.90
N CYS A 219 9.13 -7.67 3.25
CA CYS A 219 8.86 -9.07 2.88
C CYS A 219 8.89 -9.26 1.35
N ARG A 220 8.34 -8.31 0.59
CA ARG A 220 8.38 -8.34 -0.88
C ARG A 220 9.81 -8.18 -1.40
N LEU A 221 10.56 -7.25 -0.84
CA LEU A 221 11.95 -6.97 -1.21
C LEU A 221 12.85 -8.19 -1.01
N PHE A 222 12.70 -8.90 0.12
CA PHE A 222 13.44 -10.13 0.40
C PHE A 222 12.97 -11.33 -0.42
N SER A 223 11.71 -11.35 -0.84
CA SER A 223 11.15 -12.44 -1.66
C SER A 223 11.52 -12.34 -3.13
N ASP A 224 11.89 -11.15 -3.62
CA ASP A 224 12.22 -10.92 -5.03
C ASP A 224 13.74 -10.84 -5.25
N SER A 225 14.31 -11.97 -5.67
CA SER A 225 15.73 -12.11 -6.01
C SER A 225 16.26 -11.07 -7.01
N LYS A 226 15.42 -10.56 -7.92
CA LYS A 226 15.84 -9.56 -8.92
C LYS A 226 16.00 -8.18 -8.30
N LEU A 227 15.05 -7.77 -7.46
CA LEU A 227 15.12 -6.54 -6.68
C LEU A 227 16.31 -6.55 -5.71
N LEU A 228 16.54 -7.69 -5.05
CA LEU A 228 17.69 -7.89 -4.17
C LEU A 228 19.02 -7.76 -4.93
N SER A 229 19.10 -8.32 -6.15
CA SER A 229 20.29 -8.20 -6.98
C SER A 229 20.50 -6.78 -7.51
N ALA A 230 19.45 -6.05 -7.85
CA ALA A 230 19.53 -4.66 -8.30
C ALA A 230 20.08 -3.74 -7.18
N MET A 231 19.60 -3.90 -5.94
CA MET A 231 20.12 -3.14 -4.80
C MET A 231 21.58 -3.49 -4.44
N LYS A 232 22.04 -4.70 -4.75
CA LYS A 232 23.46 -5.09 -4.56
C LYS A 232 24.38 -4.47 -5.60
N ILE A 233 23.88 -4.16 -6.80
CA ILE A 233 24.68 -3.55 -7.88
C ILE A 233 24.94 -2.07 -7.57
N ASP A 234 24.00 -1.37 -6.93
CA ASP A 234 24.13 0.04 -6.55
C ASP A 234 24.96 0.29 -5.27
N ASN A 235 25.39 -0.77 -4.58
CA ASN A 235 26.40 -0.71 -3.51
C ASN A 235 27.68 -1.44 -3.95
N PRO A 236 28.53 -0.84 -4.80
CA PRO A 236 29.82 -1.44 -5.08
C PRO A 236 30.67 -1.38 -3.82
N SER A 237 30.88 -2.55 -3.20
CA SER A 237 31.98 -2.78 -2.29
C SER A 237 33.28 -2.22 -2.90
N PRO A 238 34.09 -1.44 -2.17
CA PRO A 238 35.27 -0.76 -2.71
C PRO A 238 36.34 -1.72 -3.28
N SER A 239 36.21 -3.03 -3.05
CA SER A 239 37.14 -4.04 -3.59
C SER A 239 36.85 -4.47 -5.03
N SER A 240 35.68 -4.15 -5.60
CA SER A 240 35.32 -4.57 -6.98
C SER A 240 35.80 -3.59 -8.06
N VAL A 241 35.97 -2.31 -7.71
CA VAL A 241 36.45 -1.25 -8.62
C VAL A 241 37.94 -1.41 -8.94
N LEU A 242 38.73 -1.99 -8.04
CA LEU A 242 40.15 -2.25 -8.30
C LEU A 242 40.37 -3.44 -9.26
N LYS A 243 39.46 -4.43 -9.27
CA LYS A 243 39.56 -5.61 -10.14
C LYS A 243 39.10 -5.36 -11.58
N SER A 244 38.22 -4.39 -11.81
CA SER A 244 37.76 -4.05 -13.17
C SER A 244 38.79 -3.26 -13.97
N LYS A 245 39.64 -2.45 -13.32
CA LYS A 245 40.74 -1.71 -13.98
C LYS A 245 41.91 -2.61 -14.43
N MET A 246 42.07 -3.80 -13.85
CA MET A 246 43.13 -4.74 -14.25
C MET A 246 42.72 -5.74 -15.34
N LYS A 247 41.40 -5.89 -15.62
CA LYS A 247 40.89 -6.87 -16.60
C LYS A 247 40.47 -6.27 -17.95
N SER A 248 40.49 -4.95 -18.14
CA SER A 248 40.15 -4.34 -19.45
C SER A 248 41.30 -4.38 -20.47
N SER A 249 42.38 -5.09 -20.18
CA SER A 249 43.46 -5.40 -21.12
C SER A 249 43.59 -6.92 -21.26
N SER A 250 42.56 -7.58 -21.80
CA SER A 250 42.71 -8.83 -22.58
C SER A 250 41.35 -9.42 -22.95
N SER A 251 41.12 -9.45 -24.26
CA SER A 251 40.37 -10.46 -25.02
C SER A 251 38.84 -10.39 -25.11
N ASN A 252 38.43 -10.18 -26.36
CA ASN A 252 37.13 -10.43 -26.97
C ASN A 252 36.69 -11.90 -26.80
N HIS A 253 35.39 -12.17 -26.63
CA HIS A 253 34.71 -13.25 -27.36
C HIS A 253 33.18 -13.17 -27.26
N VAL A 254 32.56 -13.29 -28.43
CA VAL A 254 31.13 -13.39 -28.74
C VAL A 254 30.54 -14.71 -28.22
N VAL A 255 29.33 -14.68 -27.64
CA VAL A 255 28.48 -15.88 -27.50
C VAL A 255 27.03 -15.56 -27.86
N LEU A 256 26.59 -16.16 -28.97
CA LEU A 256 25.24 -16.18 -29.52
C LEU A 256 24.48 -17.36 -28.88
N LEU A 257 23.40 -17.11 -28.13
CA LEU A 257 22.58 -18.18 -27.53
C LEU A 257 21.39 -18.53 -28.44
N ASN A 258 21.56 -19.63 -29.18
CA ASN A 258 20.58 -20.26 -30.06
C ASN A 258 19.69 -21.20 -29.23
N LEU A 259 18.37 -20.99 -29.19
CA LEU A 259 17.42 -21.87 -28.50
C LEU A 259 16.42 -22.46 -29.51
N LYS A 260 16.72 -23.65 -30.02
CA LYS A 260 15.79 -24.50 -30.80
C LYS A 260 14.82 -25.19 -29.84
N CYS A 261 13.56 -24.78 -29.84
CA CYS A 261 12.46 -25.59 -29.29
C CYS A 261 11.97 -26.58 -30.36
N LYS A 262 12.14 -27.88 -30.10
CA LYS A 262 11.61 -28.98 -30.93
C LYS A 262 10.14 -29.19 -30.58
N ILE A 263 9.26 -28.96 -31.55
CA ILE A 263 7.82 -29.23 -31.46
C ILE A 263 7.59 -30.66 -31.94
N THR A 264 6.95 -31.49 -31.12
CA THR A 264 6.34 -32.76 -31.57
C THR A 264 4.90 -32.79 -31.11
N PRO A 265 3.92 -32.89 -32.03
CA PRO A 265 2.53 -33.15 -31.69
C PRO A 265 2.28 -34.66 -31.55
N LYS A 266 1.45 -35.03 -30.56
CA LYS A 266 0.56 -36.18 -30.60
C LYS A 266 -0.75 -35.74 -29.97
#